data_AF-A0A413VYP2-F1
#
_entry.id   AF-A0A413VYP2-F1
#
_cell.length_a   1.000
_cell.length_b   1.000
_cell.length_c   1.000
_cell.angle_alpha   90.00
_cell.angle_beta   90.00
_cell.angle_gamma   90.00
#
_symmetry.space_group_name_H-M   'P 1'
#
loop_
_entity.id
_entity.type
_entity.pdbx_description
1 polymer ?
#
loop_
_entity_poly.entity_id
_entity_poly.type
_entity_poly.pdbx_seq_one_letter_code
_entity_poly.pdbx_strand_id
1 'polypeptide(L)'
;MLSVSCLFLTACDDDKRDSLDFSQDVNIHEFTINGVQGVIDNETMMIKVMLPPKSDVTSLVPDIKVADNAVITPGSGESQNFSGNVEYKVTNGNLYNTYKVSVEVLNAKITKFILNGRYVGTIDPVNNTISVTVPTTIDITKLIPTIEYTEGATISPENSKIQDFTNPVVYTLTYMNETFTYEVSVIQSDHTYAFLGTAETIDGLTNADEKTAAEWMMENIPNSKYVSLESLKDGAASLNQFTAVWFHYEQANTLPVIAANKNVTNVIKGYYSNGGNIFLSGTACLYTGSLGITPAAYTPNNAFGSFGDAGQVNAPGELWGIAITGCEEHPIYKGVTIDKTTQSWPVVWLVGKEISWRRNIGCPWDLVAPYTQDWADWASKTGGTPLASFNWDDDCNEKVAVSVFDGIEGGKGTAVCVGAPSYDWYYEKENVSSNSYYSNIEKMTLNIFNYLTK
;
A
#
# COMPACT_ATOMS: atom_id res chain seq x y z
N MET A 1 40.25 36.41 -75.78
CA MET A 1 40.55 37.29 -74.63
C MET A 1 41.16 36.44 -73.54
N LEU A 2 42.48 36.55 -73.38
CA LEU A 2 43.25 36.01 -72.26
C LEU A 2 43.43 37.18 -71.29
N SER A 3 43.10 37.03 -70.01
CA SER A 3 43.76 37.79 -68.97
C SER A 3 43.72 37.02 -67.67
N VAL A 4 44.91 36.56 -67.29
CA VAL A 4 45.24 35.94 -66.03
C VAL A 4 45.25 37.02 -64.96
N SER A 5 44.66 36.76 -63.80
CA SER A 5 44.92 37.53 -62.59
C SER A 5 45.12 36.57 -61.43
N CYS A 6 46.40 36.33 -61.12
CA CYS A 6 46.85 35.76 -59.86
C CYS A 6 46.47 36.72 -58.73
N LEU A 7 45.79 36.19 -57.72
CA LEU A 7 45.69 36.81 -56.40
C LEU A 7 46.21 35.81 -55.38
N PHE A 8 47.11 36.35 -54.55
CA PHE A 8 48.02 35.66 -53.66
C PHE A 8 47.32 34.86 -52.57
N LEU A 9 47.75 33.60 -52.38
CA LEU A 9 47.52 32.85 -51.16
C LEU A 9 48.36 33.49 -50.06
N THR A 10 47.72 34.23 -49.16
CA THR A 10 48.31 34.54 -47.85
C THR A 10 48.25 33.26 -47.03
N ALA A 11 49.40 32.62 -46.86
CA ALA A 11 49.59 31.57 -45.87
C ALA A 11 49.31 32.15 -44.48
N CYS A 12 48.32 31.60 -43.78
CA CYS A 12 48.23 31.78 -42.34
C CYS A 12 49.38 31.03 -41.68
N ASP A 13 49.99 31.71 -40.71
CA ASP A 13 51.06 31.27 -39.82
C ASP A 13 50.87 29.83 -39.33
N ASP A 14 51.99 29.12 -39.18
CA ASP A 14 52.07 27.85 -38.45
C ASP A 14 51.61 28.09 -36.99
N ASP A 15 50.31 27.92 -36.74
CA ASP A 15 49.78 27.79 -35.39
C ASP A 15 50.53 26.63 -34.73
N LYS A 16 51.40 26.98 -33.77
CA LYS A 16 51.97 26.05 -32.79
C LYS A 16 50.81 25.38 -32.05
N ARG A 17 50.30 24.28 -32.60
CA ARG A 17 49.46 23.36 -31.85
C ARG A 17 50.37 22.65 -30.87
N ASP A 18 50.10 22.80 -29.59
CA ASP A 18 50.75 22.00 -28.55
C ASP A 18 50.66 20.52 -28.95
N SER A 19 51.79 19.81 -28.87
CA SER A 19 51.82 18.37 -29.16
C SER A 19 50.87 17.65 -28.21
N LEU A 20 49.91 16.90 -28.74
CA LEU A 20 49.01 16.08 -27.93
C LEU A 20 49.82 15.04 -27.18
N ASP A 21 49.91 15.20 -25.86
CA ASP A 21 50.47 14.22 -24.95
C ASP A 21 49.39 13.19 -24.59
N PHE A 22 49.64 11.93 -24.91
CA PHE A 22 48.75 10.80 -24.61
C PHE A 22 49.26 9.94 -23.45
N SER A 23 50.34 10.36 -22.78
CA SER A 23 50.97 9.60 -21.70
C SER A 23 50.40 9.92 -20.31
N GLN A 24 49.53 10.92 -20.20
CA GLN A 24 48.96 11.37 -18.93
C GLN A 24 47.88 10.39 -18.42
N ASP A 25 47.92 10.09 -17.12
CA ASP A 25 46.92 9.24 -16.46
C ASP A 25 45.73 10.07 -16.00
N VAL A 26 44.54 9.68 -16.44
CA VAL A 26 43.26 10.33 -16.16
C VAL A 26 42.27 9.36 -15.50
N ASN A 27 42.76 8.28 -14.91
CA ASN A 27 41.91 7.32 -14.22
C ASN A 27 41.67 7.71 -12.76
N ILE A 28 40.55 7.25 -12.21
CA ILE A 28 40.31 7.21 -10.76
C ILE A 28 40.93 5.90 -10.23
N HIS A 29 41.80 6.00 -9.22
CA HIS A 29 42.48 4.84 -8.64
C HIS A 29 41.78 4.31 -7.39
N GLU A 30 41.26 5.20 -6.55
CA GLU A 30 40.45 4.84 -5.39
C GLU A 30 39.25 5.77 -5.32
N PHE A 31 38.11 5.23 -4.90
CA PHE A 31 36.89 5.97 -4.71
C PHE A 31 36.18 5.32 -3.53
N THR A 32 36.31 5.91 -2.35
CA THR A 32 35.74 5.37 -1.12
C THR A 32 34.66 6.29 -0.59
N ILE A 33 33.58 5.72 -0.07
CA ILE A 33 32.55 6.45 0.67
C ILE A 33 32.37 5.73 2.00
N ASN A 34 32.49 6.45 3.13
CA ASN A 34 32.35 5.89 4.47
C ASN A 34 33.22 4.64 4.70
N GLY A 35 34.42 4.61 4.10
CA GLY A 35 35.35 3.46 4.18
C GLY A 35 35.03 2.29 3.25
N VAL A 36 33.97 2.36 2.44
CA VAL A 36 33.63 1.35 1.43
C VAL A 36 34.25 1.75 0.09
N GLN A 37 35.11 0.89 -0.44
CA GLN A 37 35.71 1.06 -1.76
C GLN A 37 34.72 0.71 -2.88
N GLY A 38 34.59 1.62 -3.85
CA GLY A 38 33.84 1.39 -5.07
C GLY A 38 34.53 0.43 -6.03
N VAL A 39 33.73 -0.33 -6.78
CA VAL A 39 34.19 -1.11 -7.92
C VAL A 39 34.36 -0.15 -9.09
N ILE A 40 35.60 0.02 -9.55
CA ILE A 40 35.97 0.93 -10.64
C ILE A 40 36.12 0.12 -11.93
N ASP A 41 35.36 0.49 -12.96
CA ASP A 41 35.45 -0.06 -14.31
C ASP A 41 35.95 1.04 -15.26
N ASN A 42 37.21 0.93 -15.67
CA ASN A 42 37.86 1.88 -16.56
C ASN A 42 37.53 1.66 -18.04
N GLU A 43 36.88 0.54 -18.41
CA GLU A 43 36.43 0.32 -19.79
C GLU A 43 35.10 1.03 -20.03
N THR A 44 34.19 0.93 -19.07
CA THR A 44 32.86 1.56 -19.15
C THR A 44 32.78 2.93 -18.48
N MET A 45 33.84 3.35 -17.80
CA MET A 45 33.91 4.58 -17.00
C MET A 45 32.80 4.65 -15.94
N MET A 46 32.57 3.53 -15.26
CA MET A 46 31.58 3.44 -14.19
C MET A 46 32.26 3.14 -12.86
N ILE A 47 31.72 3.73 -11.78
CA ILE A 47 32.09 3.37 -10.41
C ILE A 47 30.82 3.01 -9.67
N LYS A 48 30.78 1.83 -9.07
CA LYS A 48 29.66 1.39 -8.24
C LYS A 48 30.10 1.20 -6.79
N VAL A 49 29.47 1.93 -5.88
CA VAL A 49 29.69 1.80 -4.43
C VAL A 49 28.46 1.14 -3.81
N MET A 50 28.66 0.05 -3.06
CA MET A 50 27.61 -0.67 -2.34
C MET A 50 27.68 -0.34 -0.85
N LEU A 51 26.83 0.56 -0.37
CA LEU A 51 26.83 0.96 1.04
C LEU A 51 26.04 -0.01 1.93
N PRO A 52 26.34 -0.06 3.24
CA PRO A 52 25.58 -0.84 4.20
C PRO A 52 24.09 -0.44 4.24
N PRO A 53 23.20 -1.33 4.69
CA PRO A 53 21.76 -1.08 4.78
C PRO A 53 21.45 0.21 5.55
N LYS A 54 20.39 0.92 5.13
CA LYS A 54 19.91 2.17 5.74
C LYS A 54 20.86 3.38 5.63
N SER A 55 21.92 3.30 4.82
CA SER A 55 22.77 4.46 4.53
C SER A 55 21.98 5.58 3.83
N ASP A 56 22.17 6.83 4.27
CA ASP A 56 21.64 8.01 3.59
C ASP A 56 22.54 8.38 2.41
N VAL A 57 21.96 8.47 1.21
CA VAL A 57 22.69 8.77 -0.04
C VAL A 57 22.56 10.23 -0.48
N THR A 58 21.84 11.07 0.26
CA THR A 58 21.53 12.43 -0.17
C THR A 58 22.67 13.43 0.06
N SER A 59 23.65 13.07 0.89
CA SER A 59 24.79 13.93 1.24
C SER A 59 26.02 13.11 1.66
N LEU A 60 26.66 12.44 0.71
CA LEU A 60 27.85 11.61 0.93
C LEU A 60 29.12 12.37 0.55
N VAL A 61 30.21 12.09 1.27
CA VAL A 61 31.52 12.73 1.06
C VAL A 61 32.53 11.66 0.62
N PRO A 62 32.87 11.58 -0.67
CA PRO A 62 33.83 10.59 -1.16
C PRO A 62 35.28 11.00 -0.90
N ASP A 63 36.13 10.02 -0.57
CA ASP A 63 37.58 10.14 -0.62
C ASP A 63 38.09 9.47 -1.90
N ILE A 64 38.72 10.28 -2.75
CA ILE A 64 39.07 9.94 -4.13
C ILE A 64 40.56 10.13 -4.35
N LYS A 65 41.21 9.11 -4.92
CA LYS A 65 42.61 9.19 -5.36
C LYS A 65 42.72 9.13 -6.88
N VAL A 66 43.47 10.07 -7.42
CA VAL A 66 43.85 10.20 -8.83
C VAL A 66 45.36 10.36 -8.93
N ALA A 67 45.91 10.28 -10.14
CA ALA A 67 47.34 10.44 -10.38
C ALA A 67 47.88 11.83 -9.94
N ASP A 68 49.18 11.91 -9.69
CA ASP A 68 49.85 13.17 -9.36
C ASP A 68 49.60 14.22 -10.47
N ASN A 69 49.29 15.45 -10.06
CA ASN A 69 48.93 16.58 -10.93
C ASN A 69 47.58 16.47 -11.67
N ALA A 70 46.84 15.36 -11.52
CA ALA A 70 45.46 15.28 -12.00
C ALA A 70 44.51 16.08 -11.09
N VAL A 71 43.49 16.67 -11.70
CA VAL A 71 42.41 17.40 -11.00
C VAL A 71 41.11 16.66 -11.22
N ILE A 72 40.36 16.42 -10.14
CA ILE A 72 39.03 15.81 -10.19
C ILE A 72 37.93 16.83 -9.84
N THR A 73 36.80 16.76 -10.55
CA THR A 73 35.61 17.57 -10.27
C THR A 73 34.35 16.71 -10.40
N PRO A 74 33.48 16.61 -9.37
CA PRO A 74 33.62 17.17 -8.02
C PRO A 74 34.89 16.75 -7.29
N GLY A 75 35.36 17.60 -6.37
CA GLY A 75 36.59 17.38 -5.62
C GLY A 75 36.46 16.24 -4.60
N SER A 76 37.58 15.58 -4.28
CA SER A 76 37.66 14.69 -3.11
C SER A 76 37.30 15.48 -1.84
N GLY A 77 36.43 14.93 -1.00
CA GLY A 77 35.93 15.61 0.21
C GLY A 77 34.74 16.55 0.01
N GLU A 78 34.23 16.72 -1.22
CA GLU A 78 33.01 17.49 -1.47
C GLU A 78 31.75 16.64 -1.27
N SER A 79 30.75 17.19 -0.56
CA SER A 79 29.46 16.51 -0.37
C SER A 79 28.67 16.46 -1.67
N GLN A 80 28.20 15.27 -2.03
CA GLN A 80 27.37 15.03 -3.21
C GLN A 80 26.10 14.24 -2.87
N ASN A 81 25.05 14.47 -3.66
CA ASN A 81 23.79 13.74 -3.58
C ASN A 81 23.79 12.60 -4.60
N PHE A 82 23.81 11.37 -4.11
CA PHE A 82 23.78 10.14 -4.91
C PHE A 82 22.39 9.47 -4.97
N SER A 83 21.31 10.22 -4.75
CA SER A 83 19.96 9.77 -5.12
C SER A 83 19.81 9.50 -6.62
N GLY A 84 20.78 9.95 -7.42
CA GLY A 84 21.02 9.53 -8.79
C GLY A 84 22.52 9.38 -9.05
N ASN A 85 22.89 9.16 -10.30
CA ASN A 85 24.29 9.07 -10.68
C ASN A 85 24.96 10.45 -10.62
N VAL A 86 26.21 10.50 -10.15
CA VAL A 86 27.03 11.71 -10.12
C VAL A 86 28.21 11.52 -11.06
N GLU A 87 28.48 12.51 -11.91
CA GLU A 87 29.61 12.47 -12.84
C GLU A 87 30.86 13.08 -12.20
N TYR A 88 31.98 12.37 -12.30
CA TYR A 88 33.29 12.83 -11.85
C TYR A 88 34.24 12.92 -13.04
N LYS A 89 34.73 14.12 -13.33
CA LYS A 89 35.71 14.36 -14.39
C LYS A 89 37.11 14.45 -13.83
N VAL A 90 38.00 13.56 -14.25
CA VAL A 90 39.44 13.63 -13.99
C VAL A 90 40.12 14.27 -15.19
N THR A 91 40.92 15.30 -14.97
CA THR A 91 41.68 16.00 -16.02
C THR A 91 43.15 16.00 -15.65
N ASN A 92 44.02 15.61 -16.57
CA ASN A 92 45.48 15.64 -16.40
C ASN A 92 46.13 16.12 -17.71
N GLY A 93 46.78 17.28 -17.67
CA GLY A 93 47.23 17.98 -18.87
C GLY A 93 46.07 18.28 -19.83
N ASN A 94 46.17 17.77 -21.06
CA ASN A 94 45.18 17.92 -22.14
C ASN A 94 44.19 16.73 -22.24
N LEU A 95 44.30 15.72 -21.37
CA LEU A 95 43.45 14.54 -21.37
C LEU A 95 42.40 14.61 -20.26
N TYR A 96 41.28 13.92 -20.44
CA TYR A 96 40.29 13.71 -19.40
C TYR A 96 39.52 12.41 -19.57
N ASN A 97 39.06 11.84 -18.46
CA ASN A 97 38.00 10.83 -18.41
C ASN A 97 36.86 11.36 -17.53
N THR A 98 35.63 10.94 -17.84
CA THR A 98 34.46 11.20 -17.02
C THR A 98 33.89 9.88 -16.54
N TYR A 99 33.87 9.69 -15.23
CA TYR A 99 33.26 8.53 -14.58
C TYR A 99 31.83 8.84 -14.17
N LYS A 100 30.95 7.87 -14.37
CA LYS A 100 29.61 7.86 -13.83
C LYS A 100 29.60 7.05 -12.54
N VAL A 101 29.39 7.71 -11.42
CA VAL A 101 29.38 7.07 -10.10
C VAL A 101 27.95 6.79 -9.68
N SER A 102 27.65 5.53 -9.37
CA SER A 102 26.40 5.11 -8.74
C SER A 102 26.67 4.61 -7.31
N VAL A 103 25.78 5.00 -6.40
CA VAL A 103 25.77 4.47 -5.03
C VAL A 103 24.47 3.71 -4.84
N GLU A 104 24.59 2.45 -4.43
CA GLU A 104 23.43 1.62 -4.10
C GLU A 104 23.55 1.18 -2.64
N VAL A 105 22.40 1.11 -1.95
CA VAL A 105 22.31 0.61 -0.58
C VAL A 105 21.97 -0.87 -0.64
N LEU A 106 22.75 -1.70 0.07
CA LEU A 106 22.48 -3.14 0.14
C LEU A 106 21.08 -3.40 0.68
N ASN A 107 20.34 -4.24 -0.03
CA ASN A 107 18.99 -4.65 0.32
C ASN A 107 18.81 -6.14 0.03
N ALA A 108 18.37 -6.89 1.04
CA ALA A 108 17.93 -8.27 0.87
C ALA A 108 16.63 -8.47 1.63
N LYS A 109 15.71 -9.26 1.04
CA LYS A 109 14.37 -9.45 1.55
C LYS A 109 13.89 -10.88 1.40
N ILE A 110 13.02 -11.30 2.32
CA ILE A 110 12.16 -12.47 2.12
C ILE A 110 11.02 -12.04 1.18
N THR A 111 10.83 -12.79 0.09
CA THR A 111 9.80 -12.51 -0.92
C THR A 111 8.61 -13.46 -0.80
N LYS A 112 8.78 -14.60 -0.13
CA LYS A 112 7.70 -15.57 0.10
C LYS A 112 7.99 -16.41 1.33
N PHE A 113 6.93 -16.72 2.08
CA PHE A 113 7.00 -17.59 3.24
C PHE A 113 5.76 -18.48 3.28
N ILE A 114 5.92 -19.80 3.21
CA ILE A 114 4.81 -20.76 3.25
C ILE A 114 5.10 -21.83 4.30
N LEU A 115 4.15 -22.11 5.20
CA LEU A 115 4.24 -23.22 6.14
C LEU A 115 3.54 -24.47 5.60
N ASN A 116 4.21 -25.63 5.70
CA ASN A 116 3.75 -26.94 5.26
C ASN A 116 3.26 -26.98 3.80
N GLY A 117 3.82 -26.13 2.94
CA GLY A 117 3.45 -26.01 1.53
C GLY A 117 2.02 -25.52 1.29
N ARG A 118 1.32 -25.03 2.33
CA ARG A 118 -0.11 -24.68 2.26
C ARG A 118 -0.44 -23.30 2.82
N TYR A 119 0.13 -22.93 3.97
CA TYR A 119 -0.27 -21.72 4.69
C TYR A 119 0.66 -20.58 4.30
N VAL A 120 0.15 -19.68 3.46
CA VAL A 120 0.91 -18.53 2.97
C VAL A 120 1.00 -17.48 4.07
N GLY A 121 2.19 -16.93 4.27
CA GLY A 121 2.44 -15.83 5.18
C GLY A 121 2.30 -14.47 4.53
N THR A 122 1.73 -13.52 5.26
CA THR A 122 1.68 -12.10 4.90
C THR A 122 2.97 -11.44 5.39
N ILE A 123 3.69 -10.77 4.47
CA ILE A 123 4.98 -10.13 4.74
C ILE A 123 4.74 -8.62 4.89
N ASP A 124 5.15 -8.06 6.02
CA ASP A 124 5.24 -6.62 6.24
C ASP A 124 6.70 -6.16 6.01
N PRO A 125 7.00 -5.53 4.86
CA PRO A 125 8.36 -5.10 4.53
C PRO A 125 8.81 -3.86 5.30
N VAL A 126 7.89 -3.11 5.92
CA VAL A 126 8.21 -1.90 6.69
C VAL A 126 8.72 -2.29 8.07
N ASN A 127 8.01 -3.22 8.72
CA ASN A 127 8.38 -3.72 10.05
C ASN A 127 9.27 -4.96 10.02
N ASN A 128 9.49 -5.55 8.84
CA ASN A 128 10.14 -6.84 8.65
C ASN A 128 9.52 -7.94 9.52
N THR A 129 8.20 -8.05 9.49
CA THR A 129 7.47 -9.12 10.17
C THR A 129 6.76 -10.00 9.16
N ILE A 130 6.51 -11.24 9.53
CA ILE A 130 5.73 -12.19 8.75
C ILE A 130 4.71 -12.83 9.67
N SER A 131 3.45 -12.83 9.27
CA SER A 131 2.39 -13.52 10.00
C SER A 131 1.82 -14.65 9.14
N VAL A 132 1.67 -15.83 9.74
CA VAL A 132 1.06 -17.00 9.07
C VAL A 132 -0.12 -17.46 9.89
N THR A 133 -1.30 -17.52 9.29
CA THR A 133 -2.48 -18.05 9.98
C THR A 133 -2.70 -19.51 9.61
N VAL A 134 -2.91 -20.34 10.63
CA VAL A 134 -3.18 -21.78 10.50
C VAL A 134 -4.43 -22.15 11.30
N PRO A 135 -5.15 -23.24 10.94
CA PRO A 135 -6.24 -23.75 11.76
C PRO A 135 -5.80 -24.08 13.19
N THR A 136 -6.71 -23.97 14.16
CA THR A 136 -6.42 -24.24 15.58
C THR A 136 -6.03 -25.69 15.86
N THR A 137 -6.35 -26.58 14.91
CA THR A 137 -6.03 -28.01 14.95
C THR A 137 -4.59 -28.34 14.53
N ILE A 138 -3.85 -27.38 13.96
CA ILE A 138 -2.48 -27.60 13.49
C ILE A 138 -1.47 -27.56 14.66
N ASP A 139 -0.62 -28.58 14.75
CA ASP A 139 0.52 -28.59 15.69
C ASP A 139 1.61 -27.62 15.22
N ILE A 140 1.69 -26.46 15.86
CA ILE A 140 2.63 -25.40 15.51
C ILE A 140 4.06 -25.65 16.03
N THR A 141 4.31 -26.74 16.74
CA THR A 141 5.66 -27.08 17.23
C THR A 141 6.57 -27.68 16.14
N LYS A 142 5.99 -28.07 14.99
CA LYS A 142 6.69 -28.82 13.93
C LYS A 142 6.26 -28.40 12.52
N LEU A 143 6.31 -27.10 12.21
CA LEU A 143 5.97 -26.61 10.88
C LEU A 143 7.22 -26.53 10.00
N ILE A 144 7.06 -26.81 8.70
CA ILE A 144 8.14 -26.78 7.71
C ILE A 144 7.96 -25.53 6.83
N PRO A 145 8.86 -24.55 6.88
CA PRO A 145 8.81 -23.36 6.05
C PRO A 145 9.37 -23.64 4.65
N THR A 146 8.74 -23.05 3.63
CA THR A 146 9.26 -22.87 2.28
C THR A 146 9.44 -21.38 2.06
N ILE A 147 10.69 -20.95 1.91
CA ILE A 147 11.08 -19.54 1.91
C ILE A 147 11.75 -19.20 0.59
N GLU A 148 11.27 -18.14 -0.08
CA GLU A 148 11.96 -17.50 -1.20
C GLU A 148 12.46 -16.13 -0.73
N TYR A 149 13.67 -15.76 -1.14
CA TYR A 149 14.36 -14.55 -0.71
C TYR A 149 15.39 -14.12 -1.77
N THR A 150 16.02 -12.96 -1.58
CA THR A 150 17.03 -12.40 -2.50
C THR A 150 18.07 -13.44 -2.94
N GLU A 151 18.27 -13.57 -4.26
CA GLU A 151 19.24 -14.50 -4.85
C GLU A 151 20.66 -14.25 -4.32
N GLY A 152 21.40 -15.32 -4.02
CA GLY A 152 22.75 -15.24 -3.45
C GLY A 152 22.81 -14.96 -1.94
N ALA A 153 21.67 -14.70 -1.28
CA ALA A 153 21.62 -14.63 0.17
C ALA A 153 21.57 -16.03 0.82
N THR A 154 21.82 -16.07 2.13
CA THR A 154 21.63 -17.27 2.97
C THR A 154 20.68 -16.94 4.11
N ILE A 155 19.95 -17.93 4.63
CA ILE A 155 18.94 -17.70 5.68
C ILE A 155 19.12 -18.67 6.85
N SER A 156 18.93 -18.17 8.07
CA SER A 156 18.92 -18.95 9.31
C SER A 156 17.72 -18.55 10.18
N PRO A 157 16.82 -19.45 10.63
CA PRO A 157 16.82 -20.89 10.37
C PRO A 157 16.80 -21.27 8.88
N GLU A 158 17.38 -22.42 8.56
CA GLU A 158 17.48 -22.90 7.18
C GLU A 158 16.10 -23.18 6.59
N ASN A 159 15.93 -22.89 5.29
CA ASN A 159 14.73 -23.24 4.55
C ASN A 159 14.44 -24.75 4.65
N SER A 160 13.16 -25.13 4.69
CA SER A 160 12.69 -26.52 4.77
C SER A 160 13.07 -27.29 6.05
N LYS A 161 13.61 -26.64 7.08
CA LYS A 161 13.77 -27.27 8.41
C LYS A 161 12.52 -27.14 9.27
N ILE A 162 12.20 -28.21 9.99
CA ILE A 162 11.14 -28.20 11.02
C ILE A 162 11.46 -27.12 12.05
N GLN A 163 10.47 -26.28 12.32
CA GLN A 163 10.56 -25.17 13.24
C GLN A 163 9.35 -25.16 14.20
N ASP A 164 9.62 -24.82 15.45
CA ASP A 164 8.62 -24.57 16.49
C ASP A 164 8.22 -23.09 16.47
N PHE A 165 6.93 -22.82 16.27
CA PHE A 165 6.33 -21.48 16.26
C PHE A 165 5.39 -21.22 17.45
N THR A 166 5.55 -21.96 18.55
CA THR A 166 4.88 -21.63 19.83
C THR A 166 5.23 -20.24 20.34
N ASN A 167 6.38 -19.71 19.93
CA ASN A 167 6.78 -18.32 20.07
C ASN A 167 7.23 -17.79 18.69
N PRO A 168 7.26 -16.46 18.48
CA PRO A 168 7.82 -15.89 17.26
C PRO A 168 9.24 -16.36 16.99
N VAL A 169 9.55 -16.64 15.72
CA VAL A 169 10.86 -17.13 15.28
C VAL A 169 11.53 -16.06 14.44
N VAL A 170 12.75 -15.68 14.81
CA VAL A 170 13.54 -14.71 14.05
C VAL A 170 14.33 -15.42 12.95
N TYR A 171 14.07 -15.04 11.70
CA TYR A 171 14.86 -15.43 10.54
C TYR A 171 15.87 -14.33 10.22
N THR A 172 17.14 -14.72 10.08
CA THR A 172 18.24 -13.84 9.69
C THR A 172 18.67 -14.19 8.27
N LEU A 173 18.48 -13.24 7.36
CA LEU A 173 18.94 -13.28 5.99
C LEU A 173 20.32 -12.59 5.92
N THR A 174 21.33 -13.28 5.42
CA THR A 174 22.68 -12.75 5.23
C THR A 174 22.97 -12.58 3.75
N TYR A 175 23.30 -11.37 3.33
CA TYR A 175 23.64 -11.02 1.95
C TYR A 175 24.83 -10.06 1.92
N MET A 176 25.89 -10.40 1.19
CA MET A 176 27.12 -9.60 1.11
C MET A 176 27.71 -9.21 2.48
N ASN A 177 27.70 -10.14 3.44
CA ASN A 177 28.12 -9.96 4.85
C ASN A 177 27.25 -9.03 5.70
N GLU A 178 26.13 -8.55 5.18
CA GLU A 178 25.13 -7.78 5.92
C GLU A 178 23.94 -8.66 6.31
N THR A 179 23.28 -8.34 7.42
CA THR A 179 22.17 -9.13 7.97
C THR A 179 20.85 -8.36 7.98
N PHE A 180 19.77 -9.03 7.59
CA PHE A 180 18.40 -8.54 7.58
C PHE A 180 17.55 -9.52 8.40
N THR A 181 16.79 -9.04 9.38
CA THR A 181 16.03 -9.90 10.28
C THR A 181 14.54 -9.78 10.02
N TYR A 182 13.84 -10.92 10.09
CA TYR A 182 12.40 -11.02 10.00
C TYR A 182 11.85 -11.76 11.21
N GLU A 183 10.87 -11.19 11.91
CA GLU A 183 10.14 -11.89 12.97
C GLU A 183 8.93 -12.61 12.39
N VAL A 184 8.88 -13.93 12.51
CA VAL A 184 7.79 -14.76 11.98
C VAL A 184 6.91 -15.26 13.11
N SER A 185 5.62 -14.94 13.06
CA SER A 185 4.61 -15.37 14.03
C SER A 185 3.56 -16.27 13.39
N VAL A 186 3.12 -17.31 14.11
CA VAL A 186 2.00 -18.16 13.70
C VAL A 186 0.78 -17.87 14.55
N ILE A 187 -0.33 -17.57 13.88
CA ILE A 187 -1.62 -17.29 14.50
C ILE A 187 -2.52 -18.49 14.26
N GLN A 188 -3.01 -19.11 15.33
CA GLN A 188 -4.00 -20.17 15.22
C GLN A 188 -5.41 -19.58 15.18
N SER A 189 -6.11 -19.75 14.07
CA SER A 189 -7.48 -19.27 13.88
C SER A 189 -8.22 -20.15 12.88
N ASP A 190 -9.47 -20.48 13.21
CA ASP A 190 -10.41 -21.14 12.29
C ASP A 190 -11.35 -20.14 11.61
N HIS A 191 -11.09 -18.84 11.78
CA HIS A 191 -11.87 -17.82 11.10
C HIS A 191 -11.67 -17.92 9.60
N THR A 192 -12.77 -17.82 8.86
CA THR A 192 -12.76 -17.78 7.40
C THR A 192 -13.60 -16.61 6.93
N TYR A 193 -13.28 -16.12 5.73
CA TYR A 193 -13.85 -14.86 5.26
C TYR A 193 -14.32 -14.98 3.82
N ALA A 194 -15.29 -14.17 3.41
CA ALA A 194 -15.68 -14.07 2.02
C ALA A 194 -15.71 -12.63 1.51
N PHE A 195 -15.19 -12.40 0.31
CA PHE A 195 -15.52 -11.22 -0.48
C PHE A 195 -16.74 -11.55 -1.36
N LEU A 196 -17.81 -10.76 -1.24
CA LEU A 196 -19.02 -10.88 -2.06
C LEU A 196 -18.88 -9.98 -3.27
N GLY A 197 -18.95 -10.54 -4.48
CA GLY A 197 -18.76 -9.75 -5.70
C GLY A 197 -19.86 -9.94 -6.74
N THR A 198 -19.96 -8.94 -7.63
CA THR A 198 -21.04 -8.85 -8.64
C THR A 198 -20.80 -9.73 -9.86
N ALA A 199 -19.56 -10.20 -10.07
CA ALA A 199 -19.16 -11.12 -11.14
C ALA A 199 -18.89 -12.53 -10.61
N GLU A 200 -18.76 -13.52 -11.50
CA GLU A 200 -18.47 -14.91 -11.11
C GLU A 200 -17.08 -15.12 -10.49
N THR A 201 -16.11 -14.32 -10.92
CA THR A 201 -14.73 -14.34 -10.43
C THR A 201 -14.21 -12.93 -10.25
N ILE A 202 -13.11 -12.77 -9.50
CA ILE A 202 -12.41 -11.49 -9.34
C ILE A 202 -12.00 -10.91 -10.70
N ASP A 203 -11.53 -11.75 -11.63
CA ASP A 203 -11.18 -11.32 -12.98
C ASP A 203 -12.36 -10.78 -13.80
N GLY A 204 -13.58 -11.19 -13.45
CA GLY A 204 -14.80 -10.70 -14.08
C GLY A 204 -15.31 -9.35 -13.53
N LEU A 205 -14.74 -8.84 -12.43
CA LEU A 205 -15.12 -7.53 -11.89
C LEU A 205 -14.67 -6.42 -12.85
N THR A 206 -15.63 -5.63 -13.34
CA THR A 206 -15.35 -4.55 -14.31
C THR A 206 -14.98 -3.23 -13.66
N ASN A 207 -15.30 -3.05 -12.38
CA ASN A 207 -14.90 -1.88 -11.60
C ASN A 207 -13.54 -2.18 -10.92
N ALA A 208 -12.56 -1.31 -11.16
CA ALA A 208 -11.19 -1.49 -10.69
C ALA A 208 -11.05 -1.30 -9.17
N ASP A 209 -11.92 -0.48 -8.56
CA ASP A 209 -11.99 -0.30 -7.11
C ASP A 209 -12.43 -1.59 -6.42
N GLU A 210 -13.54 -2.17 -6.90
CA GLU A 210 -14.06 -3.47 -6.45
C GLU A 210 -13.03 -4.60 -6.63
N LYS A 211 -12.34 -4.62 -7.78
CA LYS A 211 -11.30 -5.61 -8.07
C LYS A 211 -10.11 -5.47 -7.12
N THR A 212 -9.62 -4.24 -6.92
CA THR A 212 -8.46 -3.97 -6.06
C THR A 212 -8.74 -4.35 -4.60
N ALA A 213 -9.93 -4.01 -4.10
CA ALA A 213 -10.38 -4.41 -2.77
C ALA A 213 -10.46 -5.95 -2.60
N ALA A 214 -10.99 -6.65 -3.61
CA ALA A 214 -11.10 -8.10 -3.59
C ALA A 214 -9.72 -8.78 -3.61
N GLU A 215 -8.82 -8.34 -4.49
CA GLU A 215 -7.45 -8.83 -4.60
C GLU A 215 -6.68 -8.60 -3.29
N TRP A 216 -6.77 -7.39 -2.73
CA TRP A 216 -6.17 -7.09 -1.44
C TRP A 216 -6.68 -8.04 -0.34
N MET A 217 -7.99 -8.32 -0.29
CA MET A 217 -8.54 -9.26 0.70
C MET A 217 -8.00 -10.68 0.50
N MET A 218 -7.84 -11.13 -0.75
CA MET A 218 -7.30 -12.46 -1.04
C MET A 218 -5.83 -12.58 -0.62
N GLU A 219 -5.07 -11.48 -0.74
CA GLU A 219 -3.65 -11.44 -0.41
C GLU A 219 -3.37 -11.23 1.09
N ASN A 220 -4.21 -10.47 1.78
CA ASN A 220 -3.93 -9.98 3.13
C ASN A 220 -4.80 -10.58 4.22
N ILE A 221 -5.98 -11.12 3.89
CA ILE A 221 -6.88 -11.73 4.86
C ILE A 221 -6.81 -13.26 4.73
N PRO A 222 -6.23 -13.98 5.71
CA PRO A 222 -6.04 -15.42 5.62
C PRO A 222 -7.37 -16.16 5.59
N ASN A 223 -7.41 -17.30 4.90
CA ASN A 223 -8.62 -18.10 4.72
C ASN A 223 -9.80 -17.34 4.07
N SER A 224 -9.52 -16.29 3.30
CA SER A 224 -10.52 -15.59 2.51
C SER A 224 -10.87 -16.35 1.22
N LYS A 225 -12.10 -16.16 0.74
CA LYS A 225 -12.59 -16.70 -0.54
C LYS A 225 -13.42 -15.64 -1.26
N TYR A 226 -13.44 -15.71 -2.59
CA TYR A 226 -14.41 -14.96 -3.37
C TYR A 226 -15.71 -15.75 -3.51
N VAL A 227 -16.86 -15.08 -3.35
CA VAL A 227 -18.20 -15.65 -3.52
C VAL A 227 -19.02 -14.71 -4.40
N SER A 228 -19.45 -15.17 -5.58
CA SER A 228 -20.29 -14.37 -6.47
C SER A 228 -21.71 -14.27 -5.91
N LEU A 229 -22.36 -13.11 -6.06
CA LEU A 229 -23.77 -12.96 -5.71
C LEU A 229 -24.68 -13.87 -6.56
N GLU A 230 -24.25 -14.21 -7.77
CA GLU A 230 -24.92 -15.18 -8.65
C GLU A 230 -24.93 -16.59 -8.02
N SER A 231 -23.79 -17.05 -7.46
CA SER A 231 -23.72 -18.34 -6.76
C SER A 231 -24.63 -18.40 -5.51
N LEU A 232 -24.87 -17.26 -4.85
CA LEU A 232 -25.84 -17.16 -3.75
C LEU A 232 -27.29 -17.21 -4.28
N LYS A 233 -27.56 -16.57 -5.41
CA LYS A 233 -28.89 -16.56 -6.05
C LYS A 233 -29.34 -17.99 -6.40
N ASP A 234 -28.42 -18.78 -6.94
CA ASP A 234 -28.67 -20.12 -7.45
C ASP A 234 -28.51 -21.22 -6.38
N GLY A 235 -28.06 -20.85 -5.17
CA GLY A 235 -27.85 -21.77 -4.06
C GLY A 235 -26.60 -22.65 -4.18
N ALA A 236 -25.68 -22.30 -5.08
CA ALA A 236 -24.41 -23.00 -5.28
C ALA A 236 -23.38 -22.71 -4.17
N ALA A 237 -23.51 -21.56 -3.48
CA ALA A 237 -22.66 -21.17 -2.36
C ALA A 237 -23.45 -20.94 -1.07
N SER A 238 -22.81 -21.18 0.06
CA SER A 238 -23.32 -20.90 1.40
C SER A 238 -22.38 -19.96 2.15
N LEU A 239 -22.97 -19.07 2.95
CA LEU A 239 -22.22 -18.14 3.80
C LEU A 239 -21.92 -18.69 5.20
N ASN A 240 -22.61 -19.75 5.65
CA ASN A 240 -22.56 -20.25 7.04
C ASN A 240 -21.19 -20.79 7.46
N GLN A 241 -20.29 -21.02 6.50
CA GLN A 241 -18.92 -21.44 6.76
C GLN A 241 -17.99 -20.26 7.12
N PHE A 242 -18.40 -19.03 6.79
CA PHE A 242 -17.60 -17.83 6.99
C PHE A 242 -17.91 -17.16 8.32
N THR A 243 -16.87 -16.65 8.96
CA THR A 243 -16.94 -15.85 10.18
C THR A 243 -17.37 -14.42 9.87
N ALA A 244 -16.85 -13.85 8.79
CA ALA A 244 -17.27 -12.54 8.29
C ALA A 244 -17.29 -12.50 6.75
N VAL A 245 -18.19 -11.69 6.20
CA VAL A 245 -18.25 -11.43 4.75
C VAL A 245 -18.12 -9.94 4.48
N TRP A 246 -17.41 -9.57 3.42
CA TRP A 246 -17.25 -8.20 2.97
C TRP A 246 -17.93 -8.01 1.62
N PHE A 247 -18.83 -7.04 1.53
CA PHE A 247 -19.35 -6.56 0.26
C PHE A 247 -18.96 -5.10 0.06
N HIS A 248 -18.07 -4.88 -0.91
CA HIS A 248 -17.68 -3.56 -1.38
C HIS A 248 -18.30 -3.32 -2.75
N TYR A 249 -18.86 -2.13 -2.95
CA TYR A 249 -19.48 -1.77 -4.22
C TYR A 249 -19.31 -0.28 -4.50
N GLU A 250 -18.82 0.03 -5.69
CA GLU A 250 -18.45 1.41 -6.09
C GLU A 250 -19.05 1.82 -7.44
N GLN A 251 -19.85 0.98 -8.12
CA GLN A 251 -20.28 1.33 -9.49
C GLN A 251 -21.39 2.38 -9.59
N ALA A 252 -22.30 2.45 -8.62
CA ALA A 252 -23.49 3.31 -8.69
C ALA A 252 -23.93 3.77 -7.30
N ASN A 253 -24.75 4.84 -7.24
CA ASN A 253 -25.40 5.32 -6.01
C ASN A 253 -26.62 4.48 -5.59
N THR A 254 -26.79 3.29 -6.16
CA THR A 254 -27.83 2.31 -5.86
C THR A 254 -27.20 0.93 -5.78
N LEU A 255 -27.83 -0.01 -5.06
CA LEU A 255 -27.34 -1.40 -5.03
C LEU A 255 -27.37 -2.04 -6.42
N PRO A 256 -26.45 -2.96 -6.74
CA PRO A 256 -26.50 -3.67 -8.01
C PRO A 256 -27.76 -4.53 -8.09
N VAL A 257 -28.30 -4.70 -9.30
CA VAL A 257 -29.56 -5.41 -9.55
C VAL A 257 -29.56 -6.82 -8.91
N ILE A 258 -28.43 -7.52 -8.94
CA ILE A 258 -28.30 -8.85 -8.35
C ILE A 258 -28.47 -8.85 -6.82
N ALA A 259 -28.07 -7.79 -6.12
CA ALA A 259 -28.27 -7.66 -4.68
C ALA A 259 -29.74 -7.43 -4.31
N ALA A 260 -30.55 -6.87 -5.22
CA ALA A 260 -32.00 -6.74 -5.02
C ALA A 260 -32.77 -8.06 -5.24
N ASN A 261 -32.10 -9.12 -5.71
CA ASN A 261 -32.73 -10.43 -5.85
C ASN A 261 -33.08 -11.02 -4.47
N LYS A 262 -34.34 -11.46 -4.31
CA LYS A 262 -34.84 -11.97 -3.03
C LYS A 262 -34.04 -13.15 -2.49
N ASN A 263 -33.52 -14.05 -3.33
CA ASN A 263 -32.71 -15.18 -2.87
C ASN A 263 -31.39 -14.69 -2.28
N VAL A 264 -30.69 -13.80 -3.00
CA VAL A 264 -29.44 -13.19 -2.54
C VAL A 264 -29.64 -12.46 -1.22
N THR A 265 -30.67 -11.61 -1.14
CA THR A 265 -31.01 -10.88 0.08
C THR A 265 -31.35 -11.82 1.23
N ASN A 266 -32.13 -12.87 0.99
CA ASN A 266 -32.51 -13.83 2.03
C ASN A 266 -31.31 -14.64 2.54
N VAL A 267 -30.37 -15.01 1.67
CA VAL A 267 -29.15 -15.72 2.07
C VAL A 267 -28.28 -14.84 2.98
N ILE A 268 -28.01 -13.61 2.56
CA ILE A 268 -27.16 -12.68 3.34
C ILE A 268 -27.86 -12.27 4.64
N LYS A 269 -29.16 -11.97 4.59
CA LYS A 269 -29.98 -11.65 5.76
C LYS A 269 -30.03 -12.82 6.74
N GLY A 270 -30.21 -14.04 6.24
CA GLY A 270 -30.23 -15.25 7.05
C GLY A 270 -28.87 -15.50 7.72
N TYR A 271 -27.79 -15.34 6.98
CA TYR A 271 -26.43 -15.40 7.51
C TYR A 271 -26.23 -14.40 8.68
N TYR A 272 -26.56 -13.12 8.46
CA TYR A 272 -26.49 -12.09 9.51
C TYR A 272 -27.36 -12.40 10.73
N SER A 273 -28.59 -12.83 10.48
CA SER A 273 -29.56 -13.16 11.54
C SER A 273 -29.14 -14.36 12.39
N ASN A 274 -28.27 -15.22 11.86
CA ASN A 274 -27.75 -16.41 12.53
C ASN A 274 -26.32 -16.21 13.10
N GLY A 275 -25.92 -14.96 13.35
CA GLY A 275 -24.63 -14.64 13.98
C GLY A 275 -23.48 -14.35 13.01
N GLY A 276 -23.73 -14.40 11.71
CA GLY A 276 -22.72 -14.10 10.69
C GLY A 276 -22.37 -12.61 10.65
N ASN A 277 -21.07 -12.29 10.59
CA ASN A 277 -20.61 -10.90 10.60
C ASN A 277 -20.53 -10.31 9.19
N ILE A 278 -20.86 -9.03 9.03
CA ILE A 278 -20.91 -8.35 7.71
C ILE A 278 -20.07 -7.07 7.73
N PHE A 279 -19.23 -6.90 6.74
CA PHE A 279 -18.63 -5.62 6.39
C PHE A 279 -19.25 -5.11 5.09
N LEU A 280 -19.81 -3.90 5.10
CA LEU A 280 -20.30 -3.19 3.91
C LEU A 280 -19.44 -1.95 3.70
N SER A 281 -18.98 -1.71 2.46
CA SER A 281 -18.27 -0.47 2.11
C SER A 281 -18.67 0.08 0.75
N GLY A 282 -18.50 1.39 0.58
CA GLY A 282 -19.05 2.11 -0.57
C GLY A 282 -20.58 2.04 -0.55
N THR A 283 -21.21 1.98 -1.73
CA THR A 283 -22.68 2.00 -1.86
C THR A 283 -23.35 0.70 -1.43
N ALA A 284 -22.58 -0.34 -1.09
CA ALA A 284 -23.08 -1.55 -0.42
C ALA A 284 -23.73 -1.25 0.95
N CYS A 285 -23.42 -0.13 1.62
CA CYS A 285 -24.05 0.18 2.92
C CYS A 285 -25.57 0.43 2.82
N LEU A 286 -26.09 0.74 1.62
CA LEU A 286 -27.54 0.78 1.36
C LEU A 286 -28.24 -0.56 1.67
N TYR A 287 -27.49 -1.66 1.74
CA TYR A 287 -28.05 -2.99 1.97
C TYR A 287 -28.52 -3.21 3.41
N THR A 288 -28.06 -2.37 4.35
CA THR A 288 -28.38 -2.45 5.80
C THR A 288 -29.86 -2.67 6.10
N GLY A 289 -30.77 -1.95 5.43
CA GLY A 289 -32.20 -2.08 5.65
C GLY A 289 -32.77 -3.42 5.19
N SER A 290 -32.43 -3.86 3.98
CA SER A 290 -32.91 -5.14 3.43
C SER A 290 -32.37 -6.35 4.21
N LEU A 291 -31.17 -6.22 4.78
CA LEU A 291 -30.55 -7.23 5.64
C LEU A 291 -31.08 -7.21 7.09
N GLY A 292 -31.84 -6.18 7.48
CA GLY A 292 -32.33 -6.03 8.85
C GLY A 292 -31.24 -5.70 9.87
N ILE A 293 -30.15 -5.09 9.40
CA ILE A 293 -29.09 -4.47 10.21
C ILE A 293 -29.64 -3.19 10.84
N THR A 294 -30.29 -2.36 10.04
CA THR A 294 -31.03 -1.18 10.51
C THR A 294 -32.53 -1.35 10.25
N PRO A 295 -33.40 -0.63 10.97
CA PRO A 295 -34.79 -0.51 10.56
C PRO A 295 -34.89 0.11 9.16
N ALA A 296 -35.80 -0.36 8.33
CA ALA A 296 -35.92 0.04 6.93
C ALA A 296 -36.16 1.55 6.71
N ALA A 297 -36.65 2.26 7.72
CA ALA A 297 -36.85 3.72 7.67
C ALA A 297 -35.56 4.53 7.92
N TYR A 298 -34.49 3.88 8.37
CA TYR A 298 -33.26 4.53 8.85
C TYR A 298 -32.00 3.95 8.17
N THR A 299 -32.11 3.59 6.89
CA THR A 299 -30.95 3.24 6.04
C THR A 299 -30.12 4.47 5.70
N PRO A 300 -28.89 4.32 5.15
CA PRO A 300 -28.17 5.46 4.60
C PRO A 300 -29.05 6.22 3.60
N ASN A 301 -29.09 7.54 3.76
CA ASN A 301 -30.01 8.44 3.05
C ASN A 301 -29.26 9.45 2.16
N ASN A 302 -27.93 9.38 2.10
CA ASN A 302 -27.11 10.27 1.30
C ASN A 302 -26.19 9.47 0.38
N ALA A 303 -26.77 8.60 -0.44
CA ALA A 303 -26.04 7.94 -1.51
C ALA A 303 -25.84 8.90 -2.68
N PHE A 304 -24.58 9.12 -3.05
CA PHE A 304 -24.21 10.01 -4.15
C PHE A 304 -23.07 9.42 -4.96
N GLY A 305 -22.74 10.10 -6.06
CA GLY A 305 -21.81 9.58 -7.06
C GLY A 305 -22.55 8.96 -8.25
N SER A 306 -21.87 8.12 -9.02
CA SER A 306 -22.35 7.52 -10.28
C SER A 306 -22.38 8.45 -11.50
N PHE A 307 -21.53 9.47 -11.52
CA PHE A 307 -21.43 10.40 -12.64
C PHE A 307 -20.55 9.91 -13.80
N GLY A 308 -20.08 8.65 -13.74
CA GLY A 308 -18.96 8.19 -14.57
C GLY A 308 -17.74 9.09 -14.40
N ASP A 309 -16.94 9.25 -15.46
CA ASP A 309 -15.73 10.08 -15.40
C ASP A 309 -16.05 11.60 -15.43
N ALA A 310 -17.33 11.99 -15.40
CA ALA A 310 -17.78 13.37 -15.55
C ALA A 310 -18.09 14.10 -14.22
N GLY A 311 -18.29 13.41 -13.09
CA GLY A 311 -18.63 14.04 -11.78
C GLY A 311 -17.54 13.85 -10.72
N GLN A 312 -16.36 14.23 -11.15
CA GLN A 312 -15.03 14.15 -10.56
C GLN A 312 -14.95 14.90 -9.22
N VAL A 313 -14.25 14.36 -8.22
CA VAL A 313 -13.76 15.20 -7.11
C VAL A 313 -12.42 14.70 -6.57
N ASN A 314 -11.37 15.45 -6.85
CA ASN A 314 -10.34 15.82 -5.87
C ASN A 314 -9.67 17.08 -6.45
N ALA A 315 -9.82 18.27 -5.87
CA ALA A 315 -9.05 19.39 -6.41
C ALA A 315 -7.56 19.09 -6.20
N PRO A 316 -6.67 19.36 -7.16
CA PRO A 316 -5.24 19.11 -6.96
C PRO A 316 -4.77 19.78 -5.65
N GLY A 317 -4.28 18.98 -4.70
CA GLY A 317 -3.83 19.47 -3.40
C GLY A 317 -4.75 19.17 -2.21
N GLU A 318 -5.94 18.60 -2.40
CA GLU A 318 -6.88 18.31 -1.30
C GLU A 318 -6.62 16.96 -0.61
N LEU A 319 -6.84 16.95 0.71
CA LEU A 319 -6.85 15.74 1.53
C LEU A 319 -8.29 15.30 1.78
N TRP A 320 -8.56 14.00 1.66
CA TRP A 320 -9.88 13.43 1.97
C TRP A 320 -9.74 12.34 3.02
N GLY A 321 -10.69 12.30 3.95
CA GLY A 321 -10.61 11.40 5.08
C GLY A 321 -11.89 11.40 5.90
N ILE A 322 -11.75 11.01 7.15
CA ILE A 322 -12.83 10.91 8.13
C ILE A 322 -12.42 11.56 9.44
N ALA A 323 -13.32 12.33 10.04
CA ALA A 323 -13.16 12.86 11.39
C ALA A 323 -13.61 11.80 12.40
N ILE A 324 -12.80 11.55 13.44
CA ILE A 324 -13.01 10.46 14.40
C ILE A 324 -13.08 10.97 15.84
N THR A 325 -13.56 12.20 16.04
CA THR A 325 -13.63 12.86 17.35
C THR A 325 -14.33 11.96 18.38
N GLY A 326 -13.63 11.62 19.47
CA GLY A 326 -14.14 10.79 20.55
C GLY A 326 -14.15 9.28 20.25
N CYS A 327 -13.70 8.85 19.07
CA CYS A 327 -13.67 7.46 18.63
C CYS A 327 -12.26 6.92 18.44
N GLU A 328 -11.20 7.67 18.79
CA GLU A 328 -9.81 7.35 18.44
C GLU A 328 -9.32 6.01 18.98
N GLU A 329 -9.83 5.61 20.15
CA GLU A 329 -9.46 4.36 20.81
C GLU A 329 -10.30 3.16 20.30
N HIS A 330 -11.24 3.38 19.37
CA HIS A 330 -12.02 2.29 18.82
C HIS A 330 -11.11 1.30 18.09
N PRO A 331 -11.28 -0.04 18.26
CA PRO A 331 -10.32 -1.00 17.71
C PRO A 331 -10.14 -0.97 16.19
N ILE A 332 -11.10 -0.43 15.43
CA ILE A 332 -10.95 -0.25 13.97
C ILE A 332 -9.86 0.76 13.60
N TYR A 333 -9.49 1.67 14.51
CA TYR A 333 -8.46 2.69 14.30
C TYR A 333 -7.10 2.32 14.92
N LYS A 334 -6.97 1.10 15.48
CA LYS A 334 -5.71 0.64 16.10
C LYS A 334 -4.55 0.71 15.10
N GLY A 335 -3.54 1.54 15.39
CA GLY A 335 -2.34 1.66 14.56
C GLY A 335 -2.53 2.37 13.21
N VAL A 336 -3.73 2.91 12.96
CA VAL A 336 -4.00 3.84 11.85
C VAL A 336 -3.33 5.18 12.17
N THR A 337 -2.76 5.82 11.15
CA THR A 337 -2.14 7.14 11.33
C THR A 337 -3.23 8.20 11.47
N ILE A 338 -3.33 8.80 12.66
CA ILE A 338 -4.28 9.87 12.98
C ILE A 338 -3.54 11.21 12.92
N ASP A 339 -4.01 12.10 12.04
CA ASP A 339 -3.54 13.47 11.97
C ASP A 339 -4.28 14.34 13.00
N LYS A 340 -3.51 15.07 13.81
CA LYS A 340 -4.00 16.07 14.78
C LYS A 340 -3.32 17.44 14.55
N THR A 341 -2.72 17.63 13.38
CA THR A 341 -1.86 18.76 13.04
C THR A 341 -2.40 19.59 11.88
N THR A 342 -2.99 18.95 10.86
CA THR A 342 -3.61 19.70 9.74
C THR A 342 -4.96 20.29 10.14
N GLN A 343 -5.67 19.67 11.08
CA GLN A 343 -6.94 20.13 11.65
C GLN A 343 -6.87 20.11 13.18
N SER A 344 -7.75 20.85 13.85
CA SER A 344 -7.79 20.93 15.32
C SER A 344 -8.48 19.74 16.00
N TRP A 345 -8.96 18.77 15.22
CA TRP A 345 -9.60 17.52 15.64
C TRP A 345 -8.91 16.31 14.99
N PRO A 346 -9.10 15.09 15.54
CA PRO A 346 -8.47 13.90 15.00
C PRO A 346 -9.09 13.49 13.65
N VAL A 347 -8.23 13.35 12.64
CA VAL A 347 -8.63 12.95 11.28
C VAL A 347 -7.79 11.79 10.81
N VAL A 348 -8.45 10.80 10.21
CA VAL A 348 -7.79 9.76 9.43
C VAL A 348 -7.90 10.16 7.97
N TRP A 349 -6.80 10.62 7.39
CA TRP A 349 -6.71 10.80 5.95
C TRP A 349 -6.68 9.44 5.26
N LEU A 350 -7.47 9.31 4.20
CA LEU A 350 -7.56 8.10 3.38
C LEU A 350 -7.10 8.37 1.95
N VAL A 351 -7.19 9.62 1.47
CA VAL A 351 -6.68 10.05 0.17
C VAL A 351 -5.78 11.28 0.35
N GLY A 352 -4.56 11.17 -0.16
CA GLY A 352 -3.55 12.22 -0.14
C GLY A 352 -3.69 13.22 -1.28
N LYS A 353 -2.99 14.35 -1.13
CA LYS A 353 -2.93 15.46 -2.09
C LYS A 353 -2.34 15.06 -3.45
N GLU A 354 -1.64 13.93 -3.50
CA GLU A 354 -1.04 13.35 -4.69
C GLU A 354 -2.09 12.81 -5.67
N ILE A 355 -3.28 12.47 -5.16
CA ILE A 355 -4.38 11.97 -5.97
C ILE A 355 -5.18 13.16 -6.46
N SER A 356 -5.05 13.49 -7.73
CA SER A 356 -5.75 14.64 -8.34
C SER A 356 -7.09 14.25 -8.97
N TRP A 357 -7.39 12.96 -8.99
CA TRP A 357 -8.63 12.45 -9.58
C TRP A 357 -9.04 11.12 -8.97
N ARG A 358 -10.33 10.99 -8.70
CA ARG A 358 -11.00 9.73 -8.32
C ARG A 358 -12.49 9.86 -8.55
N ARG A 359 -13.20 8.74 -8.57
CA ARG A 359 -14.65 8.75 -8.47
C ARG A 359 -15.09 9.11 -7.05
N ASN A 360 -16.13 9.94 -6.95
CA ASN A 360 -16.67 10.36 -5.66
C ASN A 360 -17.98 9.62 -5.38
N ILE A 361 -17.86 8.37 -4.96
CA ILE A 361 -19.00 7.48 -4.70
C ILE A 361 -19.03 7.11 -3.23
N GLY A 362 -20.18 7.30 -2.58
CA GLY A 362 -20.34 7.03 -1.16
C GLY A 362 -21.81 6.97 -0.77
N CYS A 363 -22.07 6.46 0.43
CA CYS A 363 -23.41 6.47 1.01
C CYS A 363 -23.36 6.59 2.55
N PRO A 364 -22.86 7.71 3.10
CA PRO A 364 -23.04 7.99 4.52
C PRO A 364 -24.52 8.18 4.86
N TRP A 365 -24.80 8.26 6.16
CA TRP A 365 -26.02 8.94 6.61
C TRP A 365 -25.79 10.45 6.64
N ASP A 366 -26.76 11.20 6.14
CA ASP A 366 -26.93 12.63 6.39
C ASP A 366 -27.90 12.82 7.55
N LEU A 367 -27.45 13.54 8.57
CA LEU A 367 -28.14 13.69 9.86
C LEU A 367 -29.14 14.84 9.89
N VAL A 368 -29.54 15.34 8.72
CA VAL A 368 -30.80 16.06 8.55
C VAL A 368 -32.00 15.13 8.77
N ALA A 369 -33.23 15.64 8.62
CA ALA A 369 -34.46 14.85 8.76
C ALA A 369 -34.36 13.50 8.02
N PRO A 370 -34.65 12.36 8.68
CA PRO A 370 -35.40 12.22 9.91
C PRO A 370 -34.59 12.35 11.22
N TYR A 371 -33.31 12.71 11.15
CA TYR A 371 -32.44 12.90 12.31
C TYR A 371 -32.39 14.37 12.75
N THR A 372 -31.76 14.62 13.90
CA THR A 372 -31.67 15.95 14.52
C THR A 372 -30.24 16.51 14.57
N GLN A 373 -29.41 16.17 13.58
CA GLN A 373 -27.97 16.49 13.55
C GLN A 373 -27.28 16.10 14.86
N ASP A 374 -27.48 14.85 15.28
CA ASP A 374 -26.95 14.31 16.52
C ASP A 374 -26.73 12.80 16.38
N TRP A 375 -25.52 12.36 16.69
CA TRP A 375 -25.14 10.96 16.73
C TRP A 375 -25.95 10.14 17.73
N ALA A 376 -26.37 10.74 18.86
CA ALA A 376 -27.20 10.04 19.83
C ALA A 376 -28.62 9.76 19.29
N ASP A 377 -29.22 10.73 18.59
CA ASP A 377 -30.50 10.54 17.90
C ASP A 377 -30.38 9.49 16.79
N TRP A 378 -29.33 9.55 15.97
CA TRP A 378 -29.04 8.54 14.96
C TRP A 378 -28.89 7.14 15.55
N ALA A 379 -28.11 7.00 16.62
CA ALA A 379 -27.89 5.72 17.32
C ALA A 379 -29.21 5.15 17.86
N SER A 380 -30.07 6.01 18.45
CA SER A 380 -31.36 5.57 19.00
C SER A 380 -32.32 5.04 17.93
N LYS A 381 -32.26 5.57 16.70
CA LYS A 381 -33.13 5.18 15.58
C LYS A 381 -32.61 3.99 14.80
N THR A 382 -31.30 3.88 14.66
CA THR A 382 -30.66 2.82 13.85
C THR A 382 -30.25 1.60 14.67
N GLY A 383 -29.99 1.77 15.97
CA GLY A 383 -29.35 0.78 16.82
C GLY A 383 -27.84 0.66 16.62
N GLY A 384 -27.23 1.54 15.83
CA GLY A 384 -25.79 1.54 15.57
C GLY A 384 -24.99 2.47 16.48
N THR A 385 -23.68 2.29 16.47
CA THR A 385 -22.69 3.21 17.04
C THR A 385 -21.95 3.93 15.91
N PRO A 386 -22.04 5.27 15.81
CA PRO A 386 -21.27 6.03 14.83
C PRO A 386 -19.81 6.11 15.26
N LEU A 387 -18.89 6.02 14.30
CA LEU A 387 -17.45 5.99 14.55
C LEU A 387 -16.66 7.02 13.75
N ALA A 388 -17.27 7.64 12.74
CA ALA A 388 -16.65 8.74 12.02
C ALA A 388 -17.68 9.59 11.26
N SER A 389 -17.32 10.86 11.08
CA SER A 389 -17.94 11.74 10.10
C SER A 389 -16.97 12.07 8.96
N PHE A 390 -17.35 12.94 8.03
CA PHE A 390 -16.43 13.49 7.04
C PHE A 390 -15.36 14.35 7.71
N ASN A 391 -14.19 14.46 7.08
CA ASN A 391 -13.03 15.14 7.67
C ASN A 391 -13.28 16.60 8.07
N TRP A 392 -14.31 17.25 7.51
CA TRP A 392 -14.68 18.64 7.79
C TRP A 392 -15.76 18.80 8.87
N ASP A 393 -16.39 17.71 9.34
CA ASP A 393 -17.44 17.71 10.37
C ASP A 393 -16.83 17.31 11.72
N ASP A 394 -16.23 18.30 12.40
CA ASP A 394 -15.47 18.12 13.63
C ASP A 394 -16.34 17.83 14.85
N ASP A 395 -17.51 18.49 14.89
CA ASP A 395 -18.57 18.25 15.88
C ASP A 395 -19.25 16.89 15.70
N CYS A 396 -18.98 16.18 14.60
CA CYS A 396 -19.50 14.85 14.32
C CYS A 396 -21.03 14.81 14.40
N ASN A 397 -21.69 15.79 13.77
CA ASN A 397 -23.13 16.00 13.91
C ASN A 397 -23.88 16.09 12.57
N GLU A 398 -23.17 16.11 11.45
CA GLU A 398 -23.76 16.21 10.13
C GLU A 398 -23.82 14.88 9.38
N LYS A 399 -22.84 13.99 9.59
CA LYS A 399 -22.77 12.70 8.87
C LYS A 399 -22.45 11.54 9.81
N VAL A 400 -22.83 10.35 9.36
CA VAL A 400 -22.22 9.09 9.84
C VAL A 400 -21.62 8.42 8.61
N ALA A 401 -20.29 8.48 8.53
CA ALA A 401 -19.51 7.94 7.43
C ALA A 401 -18.95 6.55 7.73
N VAL A 402 -18.71 6.25 9.01
CA VAL A 402 -18.35 4.92 9.51
C VAL A 402 -19.25 4.58 10.70
N SER A 403 -19.78 3.37 10.73
CA SER A 403 -20.61 2.89 11.84
C SER A 403 -20.47 1.39 12.08
N VAL A 404 -20.77 0.99 13.31
CA VAL A 404 -20.87 -0.42 13.71
C VAL A 404 -22.25 -0.72 14.28
N PHE A 405 -22.69 -1.94 14.08
CA PHE A 405 -23.94 -2.50 14.58
C PHE A 405 -23.59 -3.80 15.27
N ASP A 406 -23.16 -3.71 16.53
CA ASP A 406 -22.87 -4.87 17.34
C ASP A 406 -24.17 -5.60 17.61
N GLY A 407 -24.30 -6.81 17.08
CA GLY A 407 -25.51 -7.61 17.20
C GLY A 407 -25.77 -7.97 18.66
N ILE A 408 -26.59 -7.18 19.36
CA ILE A 408 -26.93 -7.41 20.78
C ILE A 408 -28.46 -7.48 20.97
N GLU A 409 -29.18 -7.98 19.96
CA GLU A 409 -30.57 -8.41 20.10
C GLU A 409 -30.82 -9.70 19.31
N GLY A 410 -31.06 -10.82 20.02
CA GLY A 410 -31.49 -12.09 19.42
C GLY A 410 -30.42 -13.00 18.80
N GLY A 411 -29.12 -12.73 19.00
CA GLY A 411 -28.03 -13.56 18.47
C GLY A 411 -27.60 -13.24 17.02
N LYS A 412 -27.95 -12.05 16.52
CA LYS A 412 -27.46 -11.52 15.23
C LYS A 412 -25.95 -11.27 15.28
N GLY A 413 -25.30 -11.31 14.12
CA GLY A 413 -23.89 -10.96 13.99
C GLY A 413 -23.63 -9.46 14.11
N THR A 414 -22.36 -9.08 14.06
CA THR A 414 -21.94 -7.68 14.01
C THR A 414 -21.84 -7.21 12.56
N ALA A 415 -22.26 -5.97 12.30
CA ALA A 415 -22.06 -5.32 11.01
C ALA A 415 -21.20 -4.05 11.12
N VAL A 416 -20.34 -3.81 10.14
CA VAL A 416 -19.61 -2.55 9.96
C VAL A 416 -20.02 -1.94 8.63
N CYS A 417 -20.27 -0.63 8.60
CA CYS A 417 -20.53 0.14 7.38
C CYS A 417 -19.48 1.24 7.23
N VAL A 418 -18.79 1.28 6.08
CA VAL A 418 -17.90 2.37 5.67
C VAL A 418 -18.48 3.00 4.41
N GLY A 419 -19.32 4.02 4.60
CA GLY A 419 -19.99 4.76 3.53
C GLY A 419 -19.22 6.01 3.08
N ALA A 420 -18.05 6.27 3.67
CA ALA A 420 -17.20 7.41 3.34
C ALA A 420 -16.69 7.30 1.89
N PRO A 421 -16.86 8.34 1.06
CA PRO A 421 -16.36 8.30 -0.32
C PRO A 421 -14.84 8.35 -0.40
N SER A 422 -14.14 8.68 0.68
CA SER A 422 -12.68 8.68 0.77
C SER A 422 -12.09 7.28 1.00
N TYR A 423 -12.91 6.27 1.29
CA TYR A 423 -12.50 4.88 1.40
C TYR A 423 -12.48 4.26 -0.01
N ASP A 424 -11.37 4.49 -0.71
CA ASP A 424 -11.24 4.35 -2.16
C ASP A 424 -9.96 3.54 -2.46
N TRP A 425 -10.14 2.32 -2.97
CA TRP A 425 -9.09 1.32 -3.18
C TRP A 425 -8.32 1.53 -4.49
N TYR A 426 -8.86 2.29 -5.43
CA TYR A 426 -8.30 2.50 -6.75
C TYR A 426 -8.42 3.96 -7.22
N TYR A 427 -7.42 4.44 -7.96
CA TYR A 427 -7.43 5.78 -8.54
C TYR A 427 -7.30 5.67 -10.05
N GLU A 428 -8.22 6.25 -10.81
CA GLU A 428 -8.31 5.97 -12.24
C GLU A 428 -7.25 6.66 -13.09
N LYS A 429 -6.56 7.67 -12.53
CA LYS A 429 -5.48 8.40 -13.24
C LYS A 429 -4.13 8.29 -12.54
N GLU A 430 -4.08 7.67 -11.38
CA GLU A 430 -2.89 7.57 -10.55
C GLU A 430 -2.69 6.13 -10.04
N ASN A 431 -1.48 5.78 -9.63
CA ASN A 431 -1.25 4.49 -8.99
C ASN A 431 -1.67 4.56 -7.51
N VAL A 432 -2.15 3.45 -6.94
CA VAL A 432 -2.39 3.33 -5.49
C VAL A 432 -1.16 3.72 -4.68
N SER A 433 0.04 3.41 -5.17
CA SER A 433 1.31 3.77 -4.54
C SER A 433 1.59 5.28 -4.52
N SER A 434 0.85 6.08 -5.29
CA SER A 434 0.94 7.54 -5.23
C SER A 434 0.25 8.11 -3.99
N ASN A 435 -0.75 7.42 -3.44
CA ASN A 435 -1.46 7.89 -2.26
C ASN A 435 -0.64 7.63 -0.99
N SER A 436 -0.15 8.71 -0.38
CA SER A 436 0.61 8.68 0.88
C SER A 436 -0.16 8.10 2.06
N TYR A 437 -1.50 8.03 1.99
CA TYR A 437 -2.37 7.50 3.04
C TYR A 437 -3.02 6.16 2.72
N TYR A 438 -2.63 5.48 1.64
CA TYR A 438 -3.24 4.18 1.26
C TYR A 438 -3.18 3.15 2.39
N SER A 439 -2.06 3.14 3.14
CA SER A 439 -1.90 2.26 4.30
C SER A 439 -2.94 2.45 5.42
N ASN A 440 -3.58 3.62 5.52
CA ASN A 440 -4.68 3.82 6.46
C ASN A 440 -5.94 3.05 6.03
N ILE A 441 -6.21 2.96 4.73
CA ILE A 441 -7.30 2.14 4.18
C ILE A 441 -7.05 0.68 4.53
N GLU A 442 -5.86 0.16 4.20
CA GLU A 442 -5.49 -1.24 4.46
C GLU A 442 -5.57 -1.60 5.95
N LYS A 443 -4.99 -0.76 6.82
CA LYS A 443 -5.00 -0.98 8.27
C LYS A 443 -6.41 -0.91 8.85
N MET A 444 -7.21 0.08 8.46
CA MET A 444 -8.60 0.18 8.92
C MET A 444 -9.40 -1.06 8.49
N THR A 445 -9.20 -1.53 7.26
CA THR A 445 -9.83 -2.75 6.73
C THR A 445 -9.45 -4.00 7.52
N LEU A 446 -8.15 -4.19 7.76
CA LEU A 446 -7.64 -5.29 8.57
C LEU A 446 -8.23 -5.24 10.00
N ASN A 447 -8.28 -4.05 10.59
CA ASN A 447 -8.85 -3.88 11.92
C ASN A 447 -10.37 -4.12 11.95
N ILE A 448 -11.09 -3.86 10.86
CA ILE A 448 -12.51 -4.23 10.74
C ILE A 448 -12.67 -5.76 10.77
N PHE A 449 -11.85 -6.52 10.05
CA PHE A 449 -11.89 -7.98 10.15
C PHE A 449 -11.52 -8.49 11.55
N ASN A 450 -10.51 -7.89 12.19
CA ASN A 450 -10.18 -8.18 13.59
C ASN A 450 -11.33 -7.83 14.53
N TYR A 451 -12.08 -6.75 14.26
CA TYR A 451 -13.23 -6.32 15.03
C TYR A 451 -14.40 -7.29 14.91
N LEU A 452 -14.69 -7.74 13.70
CA LEU A 452 -15.78 -8.67 13.38
C LEU A 452 -15.53 -10.10 13.87
N THR A 453 -14.33 -10.41 14.35
CA THR A 453 -13.94 -11.78 14.73
C THR A 453 -13.38 -11.88 16.15
N LYS A 454 -13.73 -10.91 17.00
CA LYS A 454 -13.38 -10.90 18.42
C LYS A 454 -13.99 -12.03 19.24
#